data_AF-S8CDR9-F1
#
_entry.id   AF-S8CDR9-F1
#
_cell.length_a   1.000
_cell.length_b   1.000
_cell.length_c   1.000
_cell.angle_alpha   90.00
_cell.angle_beta   90.00
_cell.angle_gamma   90.00
#
_symmetry.space_group_name_H-M   'P 1'
#
loop_
_entity.id
_entity.type
_entity.pdbx_description
1 polymer ?
#
loop_
_entity_poly.entity_id
_entity_poly.type
_entity_poly.pdbx_seq_one_letter_code
_entity_poly.pdbx_strand_id
1 'polypeptide(L)'
;PSISASEAVAELPNLMFEARSAKDYAWFDVACFLTYKVLSGELSVRVRFAGFGKEEDEWVRVKTDIRERSVPVEPSECNKIDIGDRIICFRDSADHALYYDARVVEIERNLHDSTRCACIFLVHYDIDNFEEKVELEKICRRPNKVDTKS
;
A
#
# COMPACT_ATOMS: atom_id res chain seq x y z
N PRO A 1 19.09 -13.67 -3.50
CA PRO A 1 20.08 -12.96 -4.36
C PRO A 1 20.31 -11.54 -3.83
N SER A 2 21.57 -11.16 -3.56
CA SER A 2 21.93 -9.78 -3.23
C SER A 2 22.23 -9.02 -4.51
N ILE A 3 21.46 -7.97 -4.79
CA ILE A 3 21.80 -6.98 -5.82
C ILE A 3 23.13 -6.31 -5.46
N SER A 4 23.94 -5.97 -6.45
CA SER A 4 25.19 -5.23 -6.22
C SER A 4 24.88 -3.82 -5.68
N ALA A 5 25.83 -3.21 -4.97
CA ALA A 5 25.66 -1.84 -4.47
C ALA A 5 25.39 -0.84 -5.62
N SER A 6 25.97 -1.04 -6.80
CA SER A 6 25.72 -0.24 -8.00
C SER A 6 24.30 -0.39 -8.53
N GLU A 7 23.75 -1.60 -8.54
CA GLU A 7 22.36 -1.84 -8.95
C GLU A 7 21.38 -1.28 -7.93
N ALA A 8 21.67 -1.43 -6.62
CA ALA A 8 20.87 -0.83 -5.56
C ALA A 8 20.84 0.71 -5.69
N VAL A 9 21.97 1.34 -6.00
CA VAL A 9 22.05 2.80 -6.18
C VAL A 9 21.25 3.29 -7.38
N ALA A 10 21.15 2.51 -8.45
CA ALA A 10 20.33 2.86 -9.61
C ALA A 10 18.82 2.79 -9.32
N GLU A 11 18.40 1.85 -8.47
CA GLU A 11 16.99 1.64 -8.12
C GLU A 11 16.49 2.52 -6.97
N LEU A 12 17.38 2.94 -6.05
CA LEU A 12 17.03 3.75 -4.88
C LEU A 12 16.17 5.00 -5.19
N PRO A 13 16.43 5.78 -6.25
CA PRO A 13 15.61 6.96 -6.58
C PRO A 13 14.18 6.61 -7.01
N ASN A 14 13.95 5.39 -7.50
CA ASN A 14 12.64 4.94 -7.99
C ASN A 14 11.79 4.30 -6.89
N LEU A 15 12.41 3.96 -5.74
CA LEU A 15 11.71 3.36 -4.62
C LEU A 15 10.88 4.41 -3.87
N MET A 16 9.57 4.26 -3.95
CA MET A 16 8.62 5.00 -3.12
C MET A 16 8.14 4.12 -1.99
N PHE A 17 7.95 4.71 -0.82
CA PHE A 17 7.51 4.00 0.38
C PHE A 17 6.19 4.56 0.89
N GLU A 18 5.44 3.70 1.55
CA GLU A 18 4.30 4.04 2.38
C GLU A 18 4.54 3.50 3.79
N ALA A 19 4.00 4.19 4.78
CA ALA A 19 4.09 3.81 6.19
C ALA A 19 2.72 3.88 6.85
N ARG A 20 2.50 2.98 7.81
CA ARG A 20 1.25 2.88 8.55
C ARG A 20 1.30 3.76 9.79
N SER A 21 0.37 4.70 9.91
CA SER A 21 0.25 5.55 11.10
C SER A 21 -0.26 4.74 12.30
N ALA A 22 0.25 5.04 13.48
CA ALA A 22 -0.24 4.45 14.73
C ALA A 22 -1.55 5.10 15.22
N LYS A 23 -1.97 6.22 14.63
CA LYS A 23 -3.16 6.98 15.06
C LYS A 23 -4.45 6.33 14.56
N ASP A 24 -4.46 5.96 13.29
CA ASP A 24 -5.65 5.49 12.57
C ASP A 24 -5.42 4.13 11.89
N TYR A 25 -4.18 3.61 11.87
CA TYR A 25 -3.78 2.40 11.16
C TYR A 25 -3.92 2.48 9.63
N ALA A 26 -4.08 3.69 9.09
CA ALA A 26 -4.05 3.93 7.66
C ALA A 26 -2.62 4.04 7.13
N TRP A 27 -2.46 3.76 5.83
CA TRP A 27 -1.21 3.86 5.13
C TRP A 27 -1.10 5.20 4.40
N PHE A 28 0.05 5.85 4.55
CA PHE A 28 0.35 7.14 3.94
C PHE A 28 1.68 7.09 3.22
N ASP A 29 1.78 7.87 2.16
CA ASP A 29 3.03 8.05 1.43
C ASP A 29 4.10 8.67 2.31
N VAL A 30 5.31 8.10 2.28
CA VAL A 30 6.49 8.65 2.97
C VAL A 30 7.16 9.67 2.07
N ALA A 31 7.28 10.91 2.55
CA ALA A 31 8.05 11.95 1.87
C ALA A 31 9.56 11.78 2.15
N CYS A 32 9.94 11.52 3.40
CA CYS A 32 11.33 11.23 3.76
C CYS A 32 11.47 10.49 5.09
N PHE A 33 12.61 9.81 5.23
CA PHE A 33 13.08 9.24 6.50
C PHE A 33 14.01 10.23 7.18
N LEU A 34 13.69 10.62 8.42
CA LEU A 34 14.39 11.67 9.15
C LEU A 34 15.55 11.12 9.99
N THR A 35 15.33 10.00 10.68
CA THR A 35 16.30 9.35 11.56
C THR A 35 15.83 7.94 11.92
N TYR A 36 16.63 7.18 12.67
CA TYR A 36 16.31 5.83 13.14
C TYR A 36 16.69 5.66 14.61
N LYS A 37 16.10 4.65 15.26
CA LYS A 37 16.46 4.18 16.60
C LYS A 37 16.34 2.67 16.67
N VAL A 38 17.14 2.07 17.54
CA VAL A 38 17.02 0.65 17.88
C VAL A 38 16.78 0.54 19.37
N LEU A 39 15.64 -0.04 19.75
CA LEU A 39 15.26 -0.26 21.15
C LEU A 39 14.98 -1.75 21.34
N SER A 40 15.71 -2.40 22.24
CA SER A 40 15.54 -3.82 22.55
C SER A 40 15.53 -4.75 21.30
N GLY A 41 16.33 -4.41 20.28
CA GLY A 41 16.42 -5.16 19.02
C GLY A 41 15.34 -4.81 17.97
N GLU A 42 14.41 -3.92 18.27
CA GLU A 42 13.43 -3.40 17.33
C GLU A 42 13.95 -2.14 16.64
N LEU A 43 14.01 -2.17 15.30
CA LEU A 43 14.37 -1.02 14.47
C LEU A 43 13.12 -0.20 14.13
N SER A 44 13.14 1.07 14.53
CA SER A 44 12.14 2.06 14.13
C SER A 44 12.80 3.21 13.39
N VAL A 45 12.08 3.80 12.46
CA VAL A 45 12.50 5.03 11.77
C VAL A 45 11.48 6.12 12.02
N ARG A 46 11.95 7.37 12.00
CA ARG A 46 11.09 8.54 12.07
C ARG A 46 10.77 8.99 10.65
N VAL A 47 9.49 9.00 10.29
CA VAL A 47 9.03 9.34 8.93
C VAL A 47 8.33 10.69 8.91
N ARG A 48 8.46 11.40 7.80
CA ARG A 48 7.55 12.49 7.42
C ARG A 48 6.64 11.99 6.31
N PHE A 49 5.33 12.13 6.51
CA PHE A 49 4.34 11.78 5.51
C PHE A 49 4.22 12.87 4.43
N ALA A 50 3.91 12.47 3.19
CA ALA A 50 3.66 13.40 2.10
C ALA A 50 2.39 14.20 2.35
N GLY A 51 2.45 15.52 2.14
CA GLY A 51 1.33 16.43 2.39
C GLY A 51 1.15 16.88 3.83
N PHE A 52 1.95 16.37 4.78
CA PHE A 52 1.87 16.71 6.20
C PHE A 52 3.12 17.43 6.71
N GLY A 53 2.96 18.25 7.76
CA GLY A 53 4.06 18.94 8.42
C GLY A 53 4.73 18.11 9.51
N LYS A 54 5.72 18.71 10.18
CA LYS A 54 6.57 18.05 11.19
C LYS A 54 5.82 17.58 12.44
N GLU A 55 4.67 18.19 12.70
CA GLU A 55 3.73 17.87 13.77
C GLU A 55 3.12 16.47 13.61
N GLU A 56 3.09 15.96 12.38
CA GLU A 56 2.61 14.61 12.05
C GLU A 56 3.74 13.59 11.89
N ASP A 57 5.00 13.96 12.17
CA ASP A 57 6.12 13.02 12.05
C ASP A 57 5.98 11.87 13.07
N GLU A 58 6.03 10.62 12.61
CA GLU A 58 5.81 9.43 13.44
C GLU A 58 7.04 8.51 13.51
N TRP A 59 7.16 7.79 14.63
CA TRP A 59 8.06 6.64 14.76
C TRP A 59 7.33 5.37 14.32
N VAL A 60 7.80 4.73 13.26
CA VAL A 60 7.20 3.52 12.69
C VAL A 60 8.18 2.36 12.71
N ARG A 61 7.69 1.13 12.91
CA ARG A 61 8.53 -0.07 12.94
C ARG A 61 8.83 -0.53 11.52
N VAL A 62 10.11 -0.69 11.21
CA VAL A 62 10.56 -1.01 9.84
C VAL A 62 10.02 -2.36 9.35
N LYS A 63 9.88 -3.36 10.24
CA LYS A 63 9.46 -4.71 9.85
C LYS A 63 7.98 -4.84 9.53
N THR A 64 7.13 -3.97 10.06
CA THR A 64 5.66 -4.15 10.04
C THR A 64 4.91 -2.98 9.46
N ASP A 65 5.43 -1.76 9.61
CA ASP A 65 4.69 -0.52 9.38
C ASP A 65 5.32 0.33 8.27
N ILE A 66 6.22 -0.25 7.46
CA ILE A 66 6.84 0.38 6.29
C ILE A 66 6.95 -0.64 5.18
N ARG A 67 6.63 -0.22 3.96
CA ARG A 67 6.76 -1.05 2.77
C ARG A 67 6.88 -0.19 1.52
N GLU A 68 7.26 -0.81 0.41
CA GLU A 68 7.17 -0.17 -0.91
C GLU A 68 5.71 0.24 -1.19
N ARG A 69 5.55 1.41 -1.79
CA ARG A 69 4.26 2.03 -2.09
C ARG A 69 3.42 1.10 -2.96
N SER A 70 2.15 0.97 -2.63
CA SER A 70 1.17 0.24 -3.44
C SER A 70 0.96 0.91 -4.79
N VAL A 71 0.65 0.13 -5.81
CA VAL A 71 0.56 0.59 -7.20
C VAL A 71 -0.91 0.68 -7.62
N PRO A 72 -1.39 1.85 -8.08
CA PRO A 72 -2.72 1.97 -8.68
C PRO A 72 -2.91 0.96 -9.81
N VAL A 73 -4.13 0.45 -9.95
CA VAL A 73 -4.45 -0.54 -10.98
C VAL A 73 -5.24 0.14 -12.09
N GLU A 74 -4.67 0.18 -13.29
CA GLU A 74 -5.35 0.72 -14.46
C GLU A 74 -6.56 -0.14 -14.86
N PRO A 75 -7.60 0.43 -15.49
CA PRO A 75 -8.78 -0.33 -15.93
C PRO A 75 -8.46 -1.56 -16.79
N SER A 76 -7.45 -1.44 -17.67
CA SER A 76 -6.95 -2.51 -18.53
C SER A 76 -6.21 -3.62 -17.77
N GLU A 77 -5.88 -3.40 -16.50
CA GLU A 77 -5.09 -4.28 -15.64
C GLU A 77 -5.92 -4.90 -14.49
N CYS A 78 -7.24 -4.70 -14.48
CA CYS A 78 -8.10 -5.23 -13.43
C CYS A 78 -8.03 -6.77 -13.30
N ASN A 79 -7.62 -7.46 -14.36
CA ASN A 79 -7.40 -8.90 -14.41
C ASN A 79 -6.16 -9.37 -13.62
N LYS A 80 -5.29 -8.44 -13.17
CA LYS A 80 -4.14 -8.74 -12.32
C LYS A 80 -4.48 -8.84 -10.83
N ILE A 81 -5.74 -8.57 -10.45
CA ILE A 81 -6.23 -8.72 -9.09
C ILE A 81 -6.97 -10.05 -9.01
N ASP A 82 -6.55 -10.92 -8.10
CA ASP A 82 -7.15 -12.24 -7.85
C ASP A 82 -7.78 -12.34 -6.45
N ILE A 83 -8.67 -13.31 -6.28
CA ILE A 83 -9.24 -13.63 -4.97
C ILE A 83 -8.11 -14.08 -4.04
N GLY A 84 -8.08 -13.51 -2.83
CA GLY A 84 -7.04 -13.73 -1.83
C GLY A 84 -5.92 -12.70 -1.86
N ASP A 85 -5.85 -11.85 -2.89
CA ASP A 85 -4.82 -10.81 -2.96
C ASP A 85 -4.92 -9.84 -1.79
N ARG A 86 -3.74 -9.46 -1.28
CA ARG A 86 -3.61 -8.33 -0.36
C ARG A 86 -3.53 -7.05 -1.18
N ILE A 87 -4.37 -6.09 -0.82
CA ILE A 87 -4.46 -4.78 -1.45
C ILE A 87 -4.43 -3.70 -0.38
N ILE A 88 -4.22 -2.47 -0.83
CA ILE A 88 -4.64 -1.30 -0.07
C ILE A 88 -5.95 -0.80 -0.70
N CYS A 89 -6.94 -0.53 0.13
CA CYS A 89 -8.26 -0.10 -0.30
C CYS A 89 -8.59 1.25 0.32
N PHE A 90 -9.02 2.18 -0.53
CA PHE A 90 -9.53 3.47 -0.13
C PHE A 90 -10.93 3.32 0.46
N ARG A 91 -11.08 3.74 1.72
CA ARG A 91 -12.35 3.74 2.44
C ARG A 91 -12.73 5.17 2.76
N ASP A 92 -13.86 5.57 2.19
CA ASP A 92 -14.48 6.86 2.47
C ASP A 92 -15.57 6.66 3.54
N SER A 93 -15.52 7.48 4.58
CA SER A 93 -16.46 7.52 5.69
C SER A 93 -16.79 8.99 5.98
N ALA A 94 -17.87 9.24 6.73
CA ALA A 94 -18.33 10.60 7.00
C ALA A 94 -17.23 11.51 7.57
N ASP A 95 -16.29 10.95 8.34
CA ASP A 95 -15.24 11.70 9.03
C ASP A 95 -13.86 11.58 8.35
N HIS A 96 -13.62 10.50 7.61
CA HIS A 96 -12.28 10.16 7.10
C HIS A 96 -12.29 9.45 5.74
N ALA A 97 -11.33 9.82 4.90
CA ALA A 97 -11.06 9.25 3.59
C ALA A 97 -9.62 8.71 3.59
N LEU A 98 -9.47 7.42 3.92
CA LEU A 98 -8.18 6.82 4.27
C LEU A 98 -7.95 5.49 3.56
N TYR A 99 -6.68 5.07 3.52
CA TYR A 99 -6.26 3.85 2.85
C TYR A 99 -5.89 2.75 3.86
N TYR A 100 -6.52 1.59 3.75
CA TYR A 100 -6.34 0.47 4.67
C TYR A 100 -5.94 -0.82 3.96
N ASP A 101 -5.26 -1.71 4.69
CA ASP A 101 -5.06 -3.07 4.19
C ASP A 101 -6.38 -3.83 4.12
N ALA A 102 -6.58 -4.52 3.00
CA ALA A 102 -7.72 -5.40 2.79
C ALA A 102 -7.30 -6.63 1.98
N ARG A 103 -8.18 -7.64 2.00
CA ARG A 103 -8.09 -8.83 1.14
C ARG A 103 -9.26 -8.90 0.19
N VAL A 104 -9.00 -9.30 -1.05
CA VAL A 104 -10.07 -9.58 -2.02
C VAL A 104 -10.72 -10.93 -1.68
N VAL A 105 -12.03 -10.94 -1.49
CA VAL A 105 -12.82 -12.12 -1.11
C VAL A 105 -13.58 -12.69 -2.29
N GLU A 106 -14.15 -11.80 -3.12
CA GLU A 106 -14.93 -12.16 -4.30
C GLU A 106 -14.72 -11.12 -5.40
N ILE A 107 -14.85 -11.54 -6.66
CA ILE A 107 -14.77 -10.63 -7.80
C ILE A 107 -15.93 -10.92 -8.77
N GLU A 108 -16.76 -9.91 -8.99
CA GLU A 108 -17.77 -9.90 -10.05
C GLU A 108 -17.17 -9.25 -11.29
N ARG A 109 -16.86 -10.08 -12.30
CA ARG A 109 -16.26 -9.62 -13.56
C ARG A 109 -17.34 -9.16 -14.53
N ASN A 110 -17.31 -7.88 -14.90
CA ASN A 110 -18.25 -7.27 -15.84
C ASN A 110 -17.58 -6.93 -17.17
N LEU A 111 -18.37 -6.80 -18.23
CA LEU A 111 -17.88 -6.34 -19.54
C LEU A 111 -17.56 -4.83 -19.46
N HIS A 112 -16.36 -4.46 -19.90
CA HIS A 112 -15.93 -3.07 -19.98
C HIS A 112 -14.76 -2.93 -20.97
N ASP A 113 -14.39 -1.69 -21.32
CA ASP A 113 -13.24 -1.40 -22.17
C ASP A 113 -11.99 -1.03 -21.34
N SER A 114 -10.91 -0.59 -22.01
CA SER A 114 -9.65 -0.23 -21.36
C SER A 114 -9.66 1.14 -20.68
N THR A 115 -10.73 1.93 -20.79
CA THR A 115 -10.81 3.30 -20.26
C THR A 115 -11.48 3.36 -18.89
N ARG A 116 -12.35 2.39 -18.58
CA ARG A 116 -13.02 2.30 -17.29
C ARG A 116 -13.30 0.84 -16.94
N CYS A 117 -13.03 0.45 -15.70
CA CYS A 117 -13.38 -0.88 -15.21
C CYS A 117 -14.78 -0.86 -14.60
N ALA A 118 -15.58 -1.88 -14.90
CA ALA A 118 -16.90 -2.08 -14.32
C ALA A 118 -16.97 -3.29 -13.36
N CYS A 119 -15.83 -3.94 -13.08
CA CYS A 119 -15.78 -5.06 -12.15
C CYS A 119 -16.05 -4.58 -10.71
N ILE A 120 -16.67 -5.45 -9.92
CA ILE A 120 -16.93 -5.21 -8.50
C ILE A 120 -16.10 -6.18 -7.68
N PHE A 121 -15.40 -5.66 -6.67
CA PHE A 121 -14.53 -6.44 -5.80
C PHE A 121 -15.13 -6.42 -4.39
N LEU A 122 -15.43 -7.60 -3.82
CA LEU A 122 -15.73 -7.71 -2.40
C LEU A 122 -14.40 -7.75 -1.65
N VAL A 123 -14.18 -6.79 -0.75
CA VAL A 123 -12.96 -6.69 0.04
C VAL A 123 -13.28 -6.85 1.51
N HIS A 124 -12.36 -7.48 2.24
CA HIS A 124 -12.40 -7.65 3.69
C HIS A 124 -11.25 -6.85 4.33
N TYR A 125 -11.58 -5.84 5.11
CA TYR A 125 -10.59 -4.97 5.77
C TYR A 125 -9.93 -5.66 6.96
N ASP A 126 -8.61 -5.55 7.07
CA ASP A 126 -7.83 -6.21 8.13
C ASP A 126 -8.03 -5.57 9.51
N ILE A 127 -8.47 -4.32 9.56
CA ILE A 127 -8.57 -3.53 10.81
C ILE A 127 -9.79 -3.92 11.66
N ASP A 128 -10.93 -4.18 11.03
CA ASP A 128 -12.22 -4.37 11.71
C ASP A 128 -13.02 -5.56 11.18
N ASN A 129 -12.48 -6.31 10.21
CA ASN A 129 -13.16 -7.39 9.50
C ASN A 129 -14.44 -6.95 8.76
N PHE A 130 -14.57 -5.66 8.46
CA PHE A 130 -15.67 -5.15 7.66
C PHE A 130 -15.51 -5.60 6.21
N GLU A 131 -16.61 -5.95 5.56
CA GLU A 131 -16.66 -6.28 4.15
C GLU A 131 -17.36 -5.19 3.34
N GLU A 132 -16.78 -4.80 2.21
CA GLU A 132 -17.33 -3.76 1.33
C GLU A 132 -17.19 -4.20 -0.13
N LYS A 133 -18.21 -3.90 -0.95
CA LYS A 133 -18.10 -3.98 -2.41
C LYS A 133 -17.52 -2.66 -2.92
N VAL A 134 -16.39 -2.72 -3.60
CA VAL A 134 -15.67 -1.55 -4.11
C VAL A 134 -15.39 -1.66 -5.61
N GLU A 135 -15.22 -0.50 -6.24
CA GLU A 135 -14.77 -0.36 -7.63
C GLU A 135 -13.24 -0.36 -7.70
N LEU A 136 -12.69 -0.61 -8.90
CA LEU A 136 -11.24 -0.68 -9.12
C LEU A 136 -10.48 0.59 -8.67
N GLU A 137 -11.08 1.76 -8.84
CA GLU A 137 -10.47 3.07 -8.51
C GLU A 137 -10.11 3.21 -7.03
N LYS A 138 -10.75 2.42 -6.15
CA LYS A 138 -10.43 2.38 -4.71
C LYS A 138 -9.28 1.43 -4.37
N ILE A 139 -8.77 0.65 -5.33
CA ILE A 139 -7.82 -0.42 -5.07
C ILE A 139 -6.44 -0.05 -5.62
N CYS A 140 -5.41 -0.17 -4.78
CA CYS A 140 -4.04 -0.31 -5.25
C CYS A 140 -3.50 -1.69 -4.88
N ARG A 141 -2.81 -2.33 -5.82
CA ARG A 141 -2.20 -3.64 -5.59
C ARG A 141 -0.86 -3.47 -4.89
N ARG A 142 -0.44 -4.50 -4.15
CA ARG A 142 0.93 -4.57 -3.66
C ARG A 142 1.89 -4.72 -4.87
N PRO A 143 3.09 -4.11 -4.83
CA PRO A 143 4.11 -4.41 -5.81
C PRO A 143 4.35 -5.92 -5.84
N ASN A 144 4.38 -6.50 -7.04
CA ASN A 144 4.78 -7.88 -7.18
C ASN A 144 6.22 -7.95 -6.69
N LYS A 145 6.55 -8.93 -5.83
CA LYS A 145 7.97 -9.28 -5.66
C LYS A 145 8.43 -9.59 -7.08
N VAL A 146 9.30 -8.75 -7.65
CA VAL A 146 9.87 -9.00 -8.96
C VAL A 146 10.29 -10.46 -8.98
N ASP A 147 9.66 -11.25 -9.84
CA ASP A 147 10.10 -12.60 -10.12
C ASP A 147 11.56 -12.43 -10.51
N THR A 148 12.44 -12.82 -9.60
CA THR A 148 13.86 -12.84 -9.86
C THR A 148 14.00 -13.91 -10.92
N LYS A 149 14.08 -13.46 -12.18
CA LYS A 149 14.23 -14.33 -13.35
C LYS A 149 15.28 -15.37 -13.00
N SER A 150 14.84 -16.62 -13.09
CA SER A 150 15.64 -17.84 -12.88
C SER A 150 16.83 -17.88 -13.83
#